data_AF-A0A957P4A6-F1
#
_entry.id   AF-A0A957P4A6-F1
#
_cell.length_a   1.000
_cell.length_b   1.000
_cell.length_c   1.000
_cell.angle_alpha   90.00
_cell.angle_beta   90.00
_cell.angle_gamma   90.00
#
_symmetry.space_group_name_H-M   'P 1'
#
loop_
_entity.id
_entity.type
_entity.pdbx_description
1 polymer ?
#
loop_
_entity_poly.entity_id
_entity_poly.type
_entity_poly.pdbx_seq_one_letter_code
_entity_poly.pdbx_strand_id
1 'polypeptide(L)'
;MPITTRSYTDADLPHLQSALARWIQQAGDCGYYHVGNIAHRIYEGFSGAQPVNQLVHIWEEEAEIIGFTYSFVFGAAFFAFTCPRYRGTQVERAMLRAASATTLHFIQQNQRADAAVITDVYDCDHRRIALLTQLGFVHNRMWDYITEQSLARPLPAPAGPDGFRIRSATPADYVQLALIRNNAFNSAWTPEAYRDKVMRR
;
A
#
# COMPACT_ATOMS: atom_id res chain seq x y z
N MET A 1 27.46 6.27 10.65
CA MET A 1 27.64 4.80 10.85
C MET A 1 26.99 4.08 9.67
N PRO A 2 27.26 2.79 9.40
CA PRO A 2 26.79 2.17 8.16
C PRO A 2 25.28 1.89 8.23
N ILE A 3 24.56 2.34 7.21
CA ILE A 3 23.18 1.93 6.95
C ILE A 3 23.22 0.60 6.20
N THR A 4 22.44 -0.37 6.65
CA THR A 4 22.34 -1.70 6.03
C THR A 4 20.95 -1.92 5.44
N THR A 5 20.85 -2.91 4.55
CA THR A 5 19.59 -3.34 3.96
C THR A 5 19.47 -4.86 4.04
N ARG A 6 18.30 -5.36 4.37
CA ARG A 6 18.00 -6.80 4.41
C ARG A 6 16.59 -7.10 3.91
N SER A 7 16.37 -8.35 3.53
CA SER A 7 15.05 -8.87 3.19
C SER A 7 14.13 -8.95 4.40
N TYR A 8 12.84 -8.76 4.15
CA TYR A 8 11.77 -8.98 5.12
C TYR A 8 11.62 -10.47 5.50
N THR A 9 11.24 -10.68 6.75
CA THR A 9 10.72 -11.94 7.31
C THR A 9 9.41 -11.66 8.07
N ASP A 10 8.56 -12.67 8.29
CA ASP A 10 7.29 -12.44 8.99
C ASP A 10 7.45 -11.95 10.44
N ALA A 11 8.60 -12.20 11.07
CA ALA A 11 8.92 -11.64 12.37
C ALA A 11 9.02 -10.10 12.36
N ASP A 12 9.28 -9.50 11.19
CA ASP A 12 9.44 -8.05 11.05
C ASP A 12 8.12 -7.29 11.06
N LEU A 13 6.99 -7.92 10.72
CA LEU A 13 5.69 -7.27 10.60
C LEU A 13 5.32 -6.37 11.80
N PRO A 14 5.33 -6.87 13.06
CA PRO A 14 5.01 -6.01 14.20
C PRO A 14 5.99 -4.85 14.38
N HIS A 15 7.27 -5.04 14.00
CA HIS A 15 8.28 -3.99 14.08
C HIS A 15 8.08 -2.90 13.02
N LEU A 16 7.73 -3.28 11.79
CA LEU A 16 7.39 -2.33 10.72
C LEU A 16 6.13 -1.52 11.06
N GLN A 17 5.09 -2.17 11.57
CA GLN A 17 3.85 -1.49 12.01
C GLN A 17 4.13 -0.51 13.16
N SER A 18 4.92 -0.94 14.14
CA SER A 18 5.32 -0.08 15.26
C SER A 18 6.19 1.11 14.80
N ALA A 19 7.13 0.89 13.88
CA ALA A 19 7.97 1.95 13.35
C ALA A 19 7.15 2.98 12.57
N LEU A 20 6.27 2.53 11.67
CA LEU A 20 5.41 3.42 10.89
C LEU A 20 4.45 4.21 11.79
N ALA A 21 3.87 3.57 12.81
CA ALA A 21 3.03 4.25 13.80
C ALA A 21 3.79 5.39 14.51
N ARG A 22 5.03 5.13 14.95
CA ARG A 22 5.88 6.17 15.57
C ARG A 22 6.21 7.30 14.62
N TRP A 23 6.48 7.01 13.35
CA TRP A 23 6.78 8.03 12.34
C TRP A 23 5.57 8.92 12.06
N ILE A 24 4.38 8.32 11.96
CA ILE A 24 3.11 9.05 11.83
C ILE A 24 2.87 9.94 13.05
N GLN A 25 3.06 9.40 14.25
CA GLN A 25 2.93 10.18 15.48
C GLN A 25 3.89 11.38 15.53
N GLN A 26 5.12 11.20 15.04
CA GLN A 26 6.16 12.23 15.06
C GLN A 26 5.96 13.32 14.00
N ALA A 27 5.55 12.95 12.78
CA ALA A 27 5.60 13.83 11.61
C ALA A 27 4.25 14.10 10.96
N GLY A 28 3.17 13.53 11.51
CA GLY A 28 1.86 13.51 10.86
C GLY A 28 1.75 12.39 9.83
N ASP A 29 0.60 12.32 9.19
CA ASP A 29 0.21 11.28 8.22
C ASP A 29 0.70 11.56 6.79
N CYS A 30 1.01 12.82 6.45
CA CYS A 30 1.48 13.18 5.11
C CYS A 30 2.71 12.37 4.67
N GLY A 31 2.55 11.49 3.68
CA GLY A 31 3.61 10.62 3.16
C GLY A 31 3.69 9.22 3.79
N TYR A 32 2.75 8.89 4.68
CA TYR A 32 2.63 7.57 5.30
C TYR A 32 1.24 6.97 5.10
N TYR A 33 1.22 5.68 4.82
CA TYR A 33 -0.02 4.91 4.80
C TYR A 33 -0.48 4.55 6.21
N HIS A 34 -1.76 4.22 6.33
CA HIS A 34 -2.29 3.59 7.54
C HIS A 34 -1.49 2.32 7.88
N VAL A 35 -1.18 2.10 9.16
CA VAL A 35 -0.34 0.98 9.63
C VAL A 35 -0.89 -0.41 9.26
N GLY A 36 -2.23 -0.52 9.16
CA GLY A 36 -2.91 -1.73 8.70
C GLY A 36 -2.61 -2.07 7.23
N ASN A 37 -2.22 -1.10 6.41
CA ASN A 37 -1.87 -1.36 5.01
C ASN A 37 -0.62 -2.22 4.88
N ILE A 38 0.29 -2.26 5.87
CA ILE A 38 1.50 -3.09 5.81
C ILE A 38 1.13 -4.57 5.64
N ALA A 39 0.29 -5.10 6.53
CA ALA A 39 -0.15 -6.50 6.48
C ALA A 39 -0.96 -6.79 5.21
N HIS A 40 -1.86 -5.88 4.82
CA HIS A 40 -2.65 -6.01 3.60
C HIS A 40 -1.75 -6.08 2.34
N ARG A 41 -0.73 -5.22 2.23
CA ARG A 41 0.21 -5.24 1.11
C ARG A 41 1.01 -6.54 1.07
N ILE A 42 1.49 -7.00 2.23
CA ILE A 42 2.33 -8.21 2.33
C ILE A 42 1.54 -9.48 2.00
N TYR A 43 0.35 -9.66 2.59
CA TYR A 43 -0.38 -10.92 2.48
C TYR A 43 -1.40 -10.98 1.34
N GLU A 44 -1.95 -9.83 0.93
CA GLU A 44 -2.93 -9.77 -0.16
C GLU A 44 -2.33 -9.14 -1.41
N GLY A 45 -1.60 -8.03 -1.26
CA GLY A 45 -1.04 -7.27 -2.38
C GLY A 45 0.03 -8.02 -3.20
N PHE A 46 0.72 -8.99 -2.59
CA PHE A 46 1.73 -9.83 -3.25
C PHE A 46 1.27 -11.26 -3.51
N SER A 47 0.00 -11.59 -3.26
CA SER A 47 -0.50 -12.96 -3.44
C SER A 47 -0.29 -13.42 -4.88
N GLY A 48 0.50 -14.48 -5.07
CA GLY A 48 0.82 -15.06 -6.38
C GLY A 48 1.82 -14.28 -7.23
N ALA A 49 2.35 -13.15 -6.75
CA ALA A 49 3.23 -12.29 -7.55
C ALA A 49 4.68 -12.79 -7.54
N GLN A 50 5.33 -12.89 -6.37
CA GLN A 50 6.73 -13.31 -6.16
C GLN A 50 6.97 -13.57 -4.65
N PRO A 51 8.10 -14.17 -4.23
CA PRO A 51 8.47 -14.28 -2.82
C PRO A 51 8.57 -12.89 -2.15
N VAL A 52 7.80 -12.68 -1.08
CA VAL A 52 7.73 -11.39 -0.35
C VAL A 52 9.10 -10.87 0.08
N ASN A 53 10.01 -11.77 0.47
CA ASN A 53 11.37 -11.42 0.91
C ASN A 53 12.25 -10.82 -0.21
N GLN A 54 11.85 -10.91 -1.48
CA GLN A 54 12.50 -10.25 -2.62
C GLN A 54 11.84 -8.90 -2.98
N LEU A 55 10.60 -8.70 -2.55
CA LEU A 55 9.82 -7.50 -2.84
C LEU A 55 9.87 -6.47 -1.71
N VAL A 56 10.14 -6.93 -0.48
CA VAL A 56 10.17 -6.09 0.72
C VAL A 56 11.57 -6.04 1.30
N HIS A 57 12.14 -4.83 1.30
CA HIS A 57 13.47 -4.55 1.85
C HIS A 57 13.37 -3.60 3.05
N ILE A 58 14.07 -3.94 4.13
CA ILE A 58 14.16 -3.19 5.38
C ILE A 58 15.53 -2.53 5.43
N TRP A 59 15.54 -1.24 5.78
CA TRP A 59 16.74 -0.42 5.93
C TRP A 59 16.96 -0.13 7.41
N GLU A 60 18.17 -0.36 7.90
CA GLU A 60 18.51 -0.29 9.32
C GLU A 60 19.74 0.59 9.57
N GLU A 61 19.72 1.28 10.70
CA GLU A 61 20.89 1.94 11.29
C GLU A 61 20.92 1.55 12.77
N GLU A 62 22.02 0.94 13.24
CA GLU A 62 22.15 0.48 14.64
C GLU A 62 21.01 -0.44 15.11
N ALA A 63 20.55 -1.33 14.22
CA ALA A 63 19.39 -2.22 14.42
C ALA A 63 18.03 -1.48 14.60
N GLU A 64 18.00 -0.16 14.43
CA GLU A 64 16.75 0.60 14.28
C GLU A 64 16.30 0.54 12.82
N ILE A 65 15.04 0.18 12.60
CA ILE A 65 14.41 0.32 11.28
C ILE A 65 14.27 1.81 10.97
N ILE A 66 14.97 2.27 9.94
CA ILE A 66 14.93 3.66 9.46
C ILE A 66 14.11 3.80 8.17
N GLY A 67 13.78 2.70 7.53
CA GLY A 67 12.92 2.68 6.37
C GLY A 67 12.62 1.28 5.89
N PHE A 68 11.63 1.16 5.03
CA PHE A 68 11.33 -0.06 4.30
C PHE A 68 10.67 0.26 2.97
N THR A 69 10.76 -0.67 2.02
CA THR A 69 10.23 -0.50 0.67
C THR A 69 9.40 -1.69 0.26
N TYR A 70 8.39 -1.45 -0.58
CA TYR A 70 7.61 -2.44 -1.29
C TYR A 70 7.89 -2.26 -2.78
N SER A 71 8.24 -3.33 -3.49
CA SER A 71 8.53 -3.29 -4.92
C SER A 71 7.53 -4.15 -5.69
N PHE A 72 7.32 -3.81 -6.96
CA PHE A 72 6.47 -4.56 -7.88
C PHE A 72 5.01 -4.75 -7.42
N VAL A 73 4.49 -3.81 -6.63
CA VAL A 73 3.07 -3.78 -6.26
C VAL A 73 2.24 -3.50 -7.51
N PHE A 74 1.11 -4.19 -7.68
CA PHE A 74 0.26 -4.07 -8.88
C PHE A 74 1.02 -4.31 -10.20
N GLY A 75 2.14 -5.04 -10.14
CA GLY A 75 2.97 -5.41 -11.28
C GLY A 75 3.73 -4.26 -11.93
N ALA A 76 3.81 -3.08 -11.31
CA ALA A 76 4.57 -1.93 -11.84
C ALA A 76 4.92 -0.84 -10.81
N ALA A 77 4.33 -0.89 -9.61
CA ALA A 77 4.45 0.14 -8.60
C ALA A 77 5.46 -0.19 -7.50
N PHE A 78 5.95 0.83 -6.80
CA PHE A 78 6.68 0.67 -5.56
C PHE A 78 6.26 1.71 -4.52
N PHE A 79 6.57 1.42 -3.25
CA PHE A 79 6.39 2.33 -2.13
C PHE A 79 7.65 2.38 -1.29
N ALA A 80 7.96 3.55 -0.73
CA ALA A 80 9.04 3.72 0.23
C ALA A 80 8.52 4.43 1.49
N PHE A 81 8.84 3.87 2.65
CA PHE A 81 8.53 4.45 3.94
C PHE A 81 9.84 4.75 4.63
N THR A 82 10.06 6.01 4.98
CA THR A 82 11.32 6.48 5.54
C THR A 82 11.02 7.20 6.84
N CYS A 83 11.79 6.94 7.89
CA CYS A 83 11.62 7.62 9.16
C CYS A 83 11.80 9.15 9.00
N PRO A 84 11.18 9.98 9.86
CA PRO A 84 11.11 11.41 9.63
C PRO A 84 12.48 12.10 9.47
N ARG A 85 13.51 11.64 10.19
CA ARG A 85 14.87 12.21 10.12
C ARG A 85 15.54 12.04 8.75
N TYR A 86 15.16 11.03 7.97
CA TYR A 86 15.78 10.74 6.66
C TYR A 86 14.93 11.18 5.46
N ARG A 87 13.74 11.76 5.68
CA ARG A 87 12.90 12.28 4.59
C ARG A 87 13.50 13.52 3.92
N GLY A 88 13.54 13.52 2.59
CA GLY A 88 14.16 14.51 1.73
C GLY A 88 15.69 14.36 1.60
N THR A 89 16.29 13.33 2.20
CA THR A 89 17.75 13.17 2.26
C THR A 89 18.27 12.20 1.19
N GLN A 90 19.61 12.07 1.11
CA GLN A 90 20.26 11.08 0.26
C GLN A 90 19.90 9.63 0.67
N VAL A 91 19.55 9.39 1.93
CA VAL A 91 19.12 8.07 2.41
C VAL A 91 17.78 7.70 1.80
N GLU A 92 16.78 8.59 1.84
CA GLU A 92 15.50 8.35 1.16
C GLU A 92 15.69 8.20 -0.35
N ARG A 93 16.55 9.04 -0.96
CA ARG A 93 16.88 8.91 -2.38
C ARG A 93 17.43 7.51 -2.72
N ALA A 94 18.29 6.95 -1.86
CA ALA A 94 18.82 5.60 -2.05
C ALA A 94 17.72 4.53 -1.93
N MET A 95 16.79 4.67 -0.98
CA MET A 95 15.61 3.81 -0.84
C MET A 95 14.72 3.85 -2.09
N LEU A 96 14.40 5.04 -2.59
CA LEU A 96 13.59 5.24 -3.81
C LEU A 96 14.26 4.61 -5.03
N ARG A 97 15.58 4.81 -5.20
CA ARG A 97 16.35 4.18 -6.28
C ARG A 97 16.31 2.66 -6.19
N ALA A 98 16.57 2.10 -5.02
CA ALA A 98 16.54 0.65 -4.81
C ALA A 98 15.16 0.07 -5.15
N ALA A 99 14.07 0.65 -4.62
CA ALA A 99 12.72 0.19 -4.87
C ALA A 99 12.31 0.29 -6.35
N SER A 100 12.69 1.39 -7.02
CA SER A 100 12.45 1.56 -8.46
C SER A 100 13.21 0.54 -9.31
N ALA A 101 14.47 0.25 -8.96
CA ALA A 101 15.31 -0.72 -9.67
C ALA A 101 14.80 -2.16 -9.47
N THR A 102 14.44 -2.53 -8.24
CA THR A 102 13.81 -3.83 -7.95
C THR A 102 12.50 -3.97 -8.73
N THR A 103 11.68 -2.92 -8.78
CA THR A 103 10.42 -2.94 -9.54
C THR A 103 10.66 -3.11 -11.04
N LEU A 104 11.62 -2.38 -11.61
CA LEU A 104 12.00 -2.53 -13.02
C LEU A 104 12.50 -3.95 -13.33
N HIS A 105 13.30 -4.53 -12.44
CA HIS A 105 13.77 -5.90 -12.58
C HIS A 105 12.62 -6.89 -12.71
N PHE A 106 11.62 -6.80 -11.83
CA PHE A 106 10.45 -7.68 -11.89
C PHE A 106 9.52 -7.38 -13.07
N ILE A 107 9.39 -6.12 -13.51
CA ILE A 107 8.68 -5.77 -14.75
C ILE A 107 9.32 -6.53 -15.94
N GLN A 108 10.64 -6.49 -16.05
CA GLN A 108 11.39 -7.14 -17.13
C GLN A 108 11.26 -8.67 -17.06
N GLN A 109 11.41 -9.26 -15.87
CA GLN A 109 11.26 -10.71 -15.68
C GLN A 109 9.86 -11.21 -16.02
N ASN A 110 8.82 -10.40 -15.77
CA ASN A 110 7.43 -10.75 -16.05
C ASN A 110 6.97 -10.28 -17.45
N GLN A 111 7.91 -9.90 -18.33
CA GLN A 111 7.66 -9.51 -19.74
C GLN A 111 6.63 -8.38 -19.90
N ARG A 112 6.57 -7.47 -18.93
CA ARG A 112 5.70 -6.29 -18.95
C ARG A 112 6.40 -5.07 -19.55
N ALA A 113 6.97 -5.24 -20.75
CA ALA A 113 7.88 -4.26 -21.35
C ALA A 113 7.26 -2.87 -21.60
N ASP A 114 5.93 -2.78 -21.62
CA ASP A 114 5.14 -1.55 -21.76
C ASP A 114 4.89 -0.82 -20.42
N ALA A 115 5.21 -1.45 -19.29
CA ALA A 115 4.94 -0.89 -17.97
C ALA A 115 6.02 0.13 -17.55
N ALA A 116 5.56 1.35 -17.23
CA ALA A 116 6.38 2.32 -16.50
C ALA A 116 6.50 1.93 -15.02
N VAL A 117 7.64 2.21 -14.40
CA VAL A 117 7.77 2.13 -12.94
C VAL A 117 7.01 3.30 -12.34
N ILE A 118 6.05 3.02 -11.45
CA ILE A 118 5.20 4.04 -10.83
C ILE A 118 5.33 4.03 -9.29
N THR A 119 5.03 5.16 -8.66
CA THR A 119 4.91 5.26 -7.21
C THR A 119 3.92 6.37 -6.88
N ASP A 120 3.15 6.18 -5.81
CA ASP A 120 2.25 7.21 -5.31
C ASP A 120 3.00 8.11 -4.33
N VAL A 121 2.69 9.41 -4.39
CA VAL A 121 3.19 10.39 -3.44
C VAL A 121 2.03 11.29 -3.03
N TYR A 122 1.96 11.60 -1.74
CA TYR A 122 0.96 12.53 -1.21
C TYR A 122 1.24 13.93 -1.74
N ASP A 123 0.20 14.68 -2.08
CA ASP A 123 0.34 16.04 -2.64
C ASP A 123 1.07 17.00 -1.68
N CYS A 124 0.85 16.82 -0.37
CA CYS A 124 1.55 17.55 0.69
C CYS A 124 3.02 17.14 0.89
N ASP A 125 3.49 16.04 0.29
CA ASP A 125 4.85 15.51 0.46
C ASP A 125 5.85 16.13 -0.52
N HIS A 126 6.03 17.44 -0.39
CA HIS A 126 6.89 18.21 -1.29
C HIS A 126 8.37 17.74 -1.28
N ARG A 127 8.84 17.17 -0.16
CA ARG A 127 10.21 16.63 -0.06
C ARG A 127 10.40 15.42 -0.96
N ARG A 128 9.47 14.46 -0.92
CA ARG A 128 9.54 13.27 -1.78
C ARG A 128 9.27 13.62 -3.24
N ILE A 129 8.32 14.54 -3.51
CA ILE A 129 8.07 15.03 -4.87
C ILE A 129 9.36 15.61 -5.49
N ALA A 130 10.11 16.41 -4.73
CA ALA A 130 11.38 16.96 -5.21
C ALA A 130 12.42 15.86 -5.48
N LEU A 131 12.54 14.86 -4.60
CA LEU A 131 13.45 13.72 -4.83
C LEU A 131 13.06 12.91 -6.07
N LEU A 132 11.78 12.58 -6.23
CA LEU A 132 11.26 11.83 -7.37
C LEU A 132 11.51 12.57 -8.69
N THR A 133 11.25 13.88 -8.72
CA THR A 133 11.57 14.75 -9.88
C THR A 133 13.05 14.68 -10.22
N GLN A 134 13.94 14.77 -9.22
CA GLN A 134 15.39 14.67 -9.43
C GLN A 134 15.86 13.25 -9.82
N LEU A 135 15.02 12.23 -9.63
CA LEU A 135 15.25 10.86 -10.08
C LEU A 135 14.67 10.61 -11.49
N GLY A 136 14.04 11.60 -12.12
CA GLY A 136 13.46 11.50 -13.46
C GLY A 136 12.02 11.00 -13.48
N PHE A 137 11.36 10.85 -12.33
CA PHE A 137 9.93 10.61 -12.28
C PHE A 137 9.19 11.89 -12.69
N VAL A 138 8.12 11.72 -13.46
CA VAL A 138 7.23 12.80 -13.86
C VAL A 138 5.85 12.57 -13.27
N HIS A 139 5.13 13.66 -13.02
CA HIS A 139 3.73 13.57 -12.62
C HIS A 139 2.92 12.90 -13.74
N ASN A 140 2.14 11.87 -13.39
CA ASN A 140 1.28 11.13 -14.31
C ASN A 140 -0.19 11.53 -14.11
N ARG A 141 -0.75 11.25 -12.93
CA ARG A 141 -2.14 11.57 -12.56
C ARG A 141 -2.33 11.61 -11.05
N MET A 142 -3.43 12.22 -10.61
CA MET A 142 -3.97 12.03 -9.26
C MET A 142 -4.75 10.73 -9.20
N TRP A 143 -4.44 9.87 -8.22
CA TRP A 143 -5.10 8.57 -8.06
C TRP A 143 -6.40 8.70 -7.26
N ASP A 144 -6.31 9.24 -6.04
CA ASP A 144 -7.45 9.43 -5.14
C ASP A 144 -7.56 10.90 -4.70
N TYR A 145 -8.79 11.36 -4.52
CA TYR A 145 -9.11 12.58 -3.79
C TYR A 145 -9.98 12.22 -2.58
N ILE A 146 -9.41 12.34 -1.39
CA ILE A 146 -10.09 11.94 -0.14
C ILE A 146 -10.86 13.13 0.40
N THR A 147 -12.16 12.95 0.61
CA THR A 147 -13.04 13.91 1.28
C THR A 147 -13.49 13.35 2.62
N GLU A 148 -13.40 14.16 3.67
CA GLU A 148 -13.76 13.74 5.03
C GLU A 148 -14.94 14.53 5.56
N GLN A 149 -15.80 13.86 6.32
CA GLN A 149 -16.88 14.49 7.08
C GLN A 149 -16.78 14.05 8.54
N SER A 150 -16.79 15.03 9.45
CA SER A 150 -16.79 14.76 10.88
C SER A 150 -18.06 14.02 11.31
N LEU A 151 -17.89 12.95 12.08
CA LEU A 151 -18.97 12.20 12.75
C LEU A 151 -19.30 12.74 14.14
N ALA A 152 -18.76 13.90 14.53
CA ALA A 152 -19.08 14.56 15.80
C ALA A 152 -20.56 15.01 15.89
N ARG A 153 -21.25 15.05 14.74
CA ARG A 153 -22.69 15.25 14.64
C ARG A 153 -23.32 14.06 13.91
N PRO A 154 -24.55 13.66 14.28
CA PRO A 154 -25.28 12.63 13.56
C PRO A 154 -25.38 12.96 12.06
N LEU A 155 -25.14 11.96 11.22
CA LEU A 155 -25.39 12.06 9.78
C LEU A 155 -26.90 11.95 9.51
N PRO A 156 -27.41 12.59 8.43
CA PRO A 156 -28.78 12.38 8.01
C PRO A 156 -29.03 10.89 7.72
N ALA A 157 -30.25 10.42 7.99
CA ALA A 157 -30.64 9.06 7.64
C ALA A 157 -30.52 8.86 6.12
N PRO A 158 -29.96 7.73 5.66
CA PRO A 158 -29.81 7.47 4.23
C PRO A 158 -31.19 7.35 3.57
N ALA A 159 -31.45 8.20 2.57
CA ALA A 159 -32.60 8.08 1.68
C ALA A 159 -32.17 7.31 0.42
N GLY A 160 -32.59 6.06 0.29
CA GLY A 160 -32.42 5.28 -0.94
C GLY A 160 -33.50 5.62 -1.97
N PRO A 161 -33.29 5.33 -3.26
CA PRO A 161 -34.35 5.40 -4.26
C PRO A 161 -35.53 4.48 -3.91
N ASP A 162 -36.70 4.74 -4.50
CA ASP A 162 -37.87 3.88 -4.31
C ASP A 162 -37.57 2.42 -4.64
N GLY A 163 -38.02 1.51 -3.77
CA GLY A 163 -37.78 0.06 -3.89
C GLY A 163 -36.43 -0.42 -3.34
N PHE A 164 -35.55 0.47 -2.87
CA PHE A 164 -34.29 0.07 -2.24
C PHE A 164 -34.43 -0.08 -0.73
N ARG A 165 -33.73 -1.07 -0.17
CA ARG A 165 -33.62 -1.29 1.27
C ARG A 165 -32.16 -1.51 1.65
N ILE A 166 -31.73 -0.85 2.72
CA ILE A 166 -30.44 -1.06 3.34
C ILE A 166 -30.61 -1.98 4.55
N ARG A 167 -29.74 -2.98 4.67
CA ARG A 167 -29.64 -3.87 5.84
C ARG A 167 -28.21 -4.39 5.97
N SER A 168 -27.85 -4.85 7.16
CA SER A 168 -26.59 -5.59 7.34
C SER A 168 -26.58 -6.86 6.50
N ALA A 169 -25.39 -7.19 5.97
CA ALA A 169 -25.14 -8.49 5.36
C ALA A 169 -25.14 -9.58 6.44
N THR A 170 -25.55 -10.77 6.04
CA THR A 170 -25.58 -11.99 6.87
C THR A 170 -24.81 -13.09 6.15
N PRO A 171 -24.33 -14.14 6.84
CA PRO A 171 -23.67 -15.27 6.20
C PRO A 171 -24.48 -15.94 5.09
N ALA A 172 -25.81 -15.78 5.06
CA ALA A 172 -26.67 -16.30 3.99
C ALA A 172 -26.53 -15.52 2.66
N ASP A 173 -26.02 -14.30 2.69
CA ASP A 173 -25.89 -13.43 1.50
C ASP A 173 -24.68 -13.76 0.62
N TYR A 174 -23.84 -14.71 1.03
CA TYR A 174 -22.52 -14.96 0.42
C TYR A 174 -22.56 -15.23 -1.10
N VAL A 175 -23.58 -15.93 -1.59
CA VAL A 175 -23.75 -16.22 -3.03
C VAL A 175 -23.98 -14.93 -3.81
N GLN A 176 -24.91 -14.09 -3.34
CA GLN A 176 -25.26 -12.84 -4.02
C GLN A 176 -24.12 -11.82 -3.93
N LEU A 177 -23.44 -11.74 -2.78
CA LEU A 177 -22.28 -10.86 -2.60
C LEU A 177 -21.12 -11.25 -3.51
N ALA A 178 -20.84 -12.55 -3.67
CA ALA A 178 -19.83 -13.02 -4.61
C ALA A 178 -20.19 -12.65 -6.06
N LEU A 179 -21.44 -12.86 -6.46
CA LEU A 179 -21.93 -12.51 -7.80
C LEU A 179 -21.82 -11.01 -8.09
N ILE A 180 -22.33 -10.17 -7.18
CA ILE A 180 -22.28 -8.70 -7.35
C ILE A 180 -20.84 -8.22 -7.41
N ARG A 181 -19.97 -8.74 -6.54
CA ARG A 181 -18.54 -8.39 -6.57
C ARG A 181 -17.89 -8.78 -7.89
N ASN A 182 -18.12 -9.99 -8.37
CA ASN A 182 -17.56 -10.46 -9.64
C ASN A 182 -18.01 -9.56 -10.80
N ASN A 183 -19.29 -9.21 -10.86
CA ASN A 183 -19.83 -8.32 -11.88
C ASN A 183 -19.30 -6.88 -11.78
N ALA A 184 -19.21 -6.33 -10.58
CA ALA A 184 -18.79 -4.94 -10.36
C ALA A 184 -17.27 -4.74 -10.55
N PHE A 185 -16.46 -5.73 -10.19
CA PHE A 185 -15.00 -5.62 -10.13
C PHE A 185 -14.28 -6.59 -11.07
N ASN A 186 -14.99 -7.20 -12.03
CA ASN A 186 -14.46 -8.21 -12.96
C ASN A 186 -13.62 -9.29 -12.24
N SER A 187 -14.13 -9.77 -11.11
CA SER A 187 -13.47 -10.77 -10.26
C SER A 187 -14.03 -12.18 -10.49
N ALA A 188 -13.38 -13.21 -9.95
CA ALA A 188 -13.76 -14.61 -10.15
C ALA A 188 -13.87 -15.40 -8.82
N TRP A 189 -14.57 -14.86 -7.83
CA TRP A 189 -14.81 -15.56 -6.57
C TRP A 189 -15.90 -16.62 -6.74
N THR A 190 -15.62 -17.86 -6.30
CA THR A 190 -16.71 -18.81 -6.03
C THR A 190 -17.46 -18.38 -4.76
N PRO A 191 -18.75 -18.70 -4.63
CA PRO A 191 -19.49 -18.43 -3.40
C PRO A 191 -18.79 -18.97 -2.14
N GLU A 192 -18.33 -20.22 -2.16
CA GLU A 192 -17.69 -20.86 -1.00
C GLU A 192 -16.39 -20.15 -0.62
N ALA A 193 -15.58 -19.77 -1.61
CA ALA A 193 -14.34 -19.03 -1.38
C ALA A 193 -14.64 -17.65 -0.78
N TYR A 194 -15.69 -16.96 -1.24
CA TYR A 194 -16.10 -15.68 -0.69
C TYR A 194 -16.57 -15.81 0.77
N ARG A 195 -17.42 -16.80 1.05
CA ARG A 195 -17.89 -17.11 2.41
C ARG A 195 -16.73 -17.34 3.37
N ASP A 196 -15.81 -18.24 3.01
CA ASP A 196 -14.79 -18.73 3.93
C ASP A 196 -13.60 -17.77 4.07
N LYS A 197 -13.27 -16.99 3.03
CA LYS A 197 -12.12 -16.08 3.05
C LYS A 197 -12.47 -14.62 3.32
N VAL A 198 -13.71 -14.20 3.09
CA VAL A 198 -14.12 -12.79 3.25
C VAL A 198 -15.11 -12.62 4.41
N MET A 199 -16.13 -13.47 4.52
CA MET A 199 -17.19 -13.26 5.52
C MET A 199 -16.92 -13.90 6.89
N ARG A 200 -16.07 -14.94 6.96
CA ARG A 200 -15.80 -15.72 8.17
C ARG A 200 -14.42 -15.48 8.79
N ARG A 201 -13.60 -14.63 8.18
CA ARG A 201 -12.26 -14.30 8.70
C ARG A 201 -12.32 -13.27 9.81
#